data_AF-A0A1W9M8J6-F1
#
_entry.id   AF-A0A1W9M8J6-F1
#
_cell.length_a   1.000
_cell.length_b   1.000
_cell.length_c   1.000
_cell.angle_alpha   90.00
_cell.angle_beta   90.00
_cell.angle_gamma   90.00
#
_symmetry.space_group_name_H-M   'P 1'
#
loop_
_entity.id
_entity.type
_entity.pdbx_description
1 polymer ?
#
loop_
_entity_poly.entity_id
_entity_poly.type
_entity_poly.pdbx_seq_one_letter_code
_entity_poly.pdbx_strand_id
1 'polypeptide(L)' 'MQKMTVNDILQKISVLPPEDQYVIAEILSKRVRDLKRKQLVIRAQEPEKHDKSGNGVSRGAADLMQAVGDD' A
#
# COMPACT_ATOMS: atom_id res chain seq x y z
N MET A 1 -19.43 -10.16 -21.12
CA MET A 1 -19.37 -9.31 -19.91
C MET A 1 -19.38 -7.85 -20.36
N GLN A 2 -20.47 -7.13 -20.12
CA GLN A 2 -20.55 -5.70 -20.46
C GLN A 2 -19.60 -4.94 -19.53
N LYS A 3 -18.57 -4.29 -20.08
CA LYS A 3 -17.65 -3.46 -19.31
C LYS A 3 -18.37 -2.14 -19.00
N MET A 4 -18.86 -1.97 -17.77
CA MET A 4 -19.29 -0.66 -17.31
C MET A 4 -18.06 0.25 -17.15
N THR A 5 -18.16 1.46 -17.68
CA THR A 5 -17.16 2.51 -17.43
C THR A 5 -17.37 3.11 -16.05
N VAL A 6 -16.35 3.80 -15.54
CA VAL A 6 -16.47 4.57 -14.28
C VAL A 6 -17.60 5.59 -14.39
N ASN A 7 -17.76 6.23 -15.54
CA ASN A 7 -18.83 7.19 -15.78
C ASN A 7 -20.21 6.54 -15.66
N ASP A 8 -20.41 5.34 -16.22
CA ASP A 8 -21.68 4.62 -16.12
C ASP A 8 -22.04 4.28 -14.67
N ILE A 9 -21.04 3.99 -13.83
CA ILE A 9 -21.23 3.74 -12.40
C ILE A 9 -21.64 5.03 -11.69
N LEU A 10 -20.95 6.14 -11.96
CA LEU A 10 -21.24 7.43 -11.34
C LEU A 10 -22.62 7.96 -11.71
N GLN A 11 -23.04 7.80 -12.98
CA GLN A 11 -24.38 8.15 -13.45
C GLN A 11 -25.47 7.33 -12.76
N LYS A 12 -25.22 6.05 -12.48
CA LYS A 12 -26.15 5.21 -11.71
C LYS A 12 -26.21 5.62 -10.24
N ILE A 13 -25.10 6.06 -9.65
CA ILE A 13 -25.09 6.54 -8.26
C ILE A 13 -25.82 7.88 -8.16
N SER A 14 -25.68 8.78 -9.14
CA SER A 14 -26.27 10.12 -9.08
C SER A 14 -27.80 10.15 -9.09
N VAL A 15 -28.45 9.07 -9.52
CA VAL A 15 -29.92 8.97 -9.50
C VAL A 15 -30.48 8.38 -8.20
N LEU A 16 -29.61 7.95 -7.27
CA LEU A 16 -30.01 7.43 -5.97
C LEU A 16 -30.35 8.57 -4.99
N PRO A 17 -31.09 8.29 -3.91
CA PRO A 17 -31.28 9.24 -2.81
C PRO A 17 -29.94 9.72 -2.22
N PRO A 18 -29.86 10.96 -1.68
CA PRO A 18 -28.63 11.49 -1.10
C PRO A 18 -28.02 10.61 0.00
N GLU A 19 -28.86 9.95 0.80
CA GLU A 19 -28.39 9.04 1.86
C GLU A 19 -27.61 7.86 1.28
N ASP A 20 -28.14 7.25 0.22
CA ASP A 20 -27.52 6.12 -0.46
C ASP A 20 -26.23 6.55 -1.19
N GLN A 21 -26.23 7.72 -1.81
CA GLN A 21 -25.03 8.30 -2.41
C GLN A 21 -23.91 8.47 -1.38
N TYR A 22 -24.25 8.94 -0.18
CA TYR A 22 -23.29 9.16 0.90
C TYR A 22 -22.69 7.84 1.40
N VAL A 23 -23.53 6.83 1.64
CA VAL A 23 -23.09 5.48 2.05
C VAL A 23 -22.15 4.88 1.00
N ILE A 24 -22.50 4.98 -0.29
CA ILE A 24 -21.67 4.47 -1.37
C ILE A 24 -20.32 5.21 -1.44
N ALA A 25 -20.33 6.54 -1.31
CA ALA A 25 -19.11 7.35 -1.30
C ALA A 25 -18.17 6.97 -0.14
N GLU A 26 -18.71 6.70 1.04
CA GLU A 26 -17.95 6.26 2.20
C GLU A 26 -17.28 4.89 1.95
N ILE A 27 -18.04 3.93 1.43
CA ILE A 27 -17.56 2.58 1.10
C ILE A 27 -16.43 2.64 0.07
N LEU A 28 -16.64 3.39 -1.03
CA LEU A 28 -15.64 3.56 -2.08
C LEU A 28 -14.36 4.21 -1.53
N SER A 29 -14.51 5.25 -0.72
CA SER A 29 -13.38 5.95 -0.09
C SER A 29 -12.58 5.02 0.82
N LYS A 30 -13.25 4.20 1.63
CA LYS A 30 -12.59 3.20 2.48
C LYS A 30 -11.83 2.18 1.64
N ARG A 31 -12.46 1.66 0.58
CA ARG A 31 -11.84 0.64 -0.28
C ARG A 31 -10.63 1.16 -1.05
N VAL A 32 -10.68 2.39 -1.54
CA VAL A 32 -9.51 3.05 -2.17
C VAL A 32 -8.36 3.19 -1.17
N ARG A 33 -8.63 3.63 0.06
CA ARG A 33 -7.60 3.72 1.10
C ARG A 33 -7.00 2.35 1.43
N ASP A 34 -7.83 1.32 1.57
CA ASP A 34 -7.37 -0.03 1.89
C ASP A 34 -6.51 -0.62 0.78
N LEU A 35 -6.89 -0.41 -0.50
CA LEU A 35 -6.07 -0.82 -1.64
C LEU A 35 -4.71 -0.10 -1.66
N LYS A 36 -4.69 1.21 -1.40
CA LYS A 36 -3.43 1.97 -1.30
C LYS A 36 -2.55 1.44 -0.16
N ARG A 37 -3.11 1.17 1.03
CA ARG A 37 -2.36 0.57 2.14
C ARG A 37 -1.79 -0.79 1.76
N LYS A 38 -2.57 -1.65 1.10
CA LYS A 38 -2.08 -2.97 0.64
C LYS A 38 -0.92 -2.83 -0.35
N GLN A 39 -0.99 -1.88 -1.29
CA GLN A 39 0.13 -1.62 -2.21
C GLN A 39 1.38 -1.12 -1.48
N LEU A 40 1.22 -0.31 -0.43
CA LEU A 40 2.35 0.12 0.42
C LEU A 40 2.94 -1.03 1.22
N VAL A 41 2.13 -1.92 1.78
CA VAL A 41 2.62 -3.13 2.48
C VAL A 41 3.39 -4.03 1.52
N ILE A 42 2.89 -4.22 0.30
CA ILE A 42 3.58 -5.02 -0.72
C ILE A 42 4.95 -4.38 -1.05
N ARG A 43 5.01 -3.06 -1.27
CA ARG A 43 6.28 -2.34 -1.50
C ARG A 43 7.21 -2.36 -0.30
N ALA A 44 6.68 -2.35 0.93
CA ALA A 44 7.48 -2.46 2.15
C ALA A 44 8.03 -3.88 2.38
N GLN A 45 7.46 -4.90 1.74
CA GLN A 45 7.96 -6.28 1.73
C GLN A 45 8.91 -6.58 0.55
N GLU A 46 8.93 -5.75 -0.49
CA GLU A 46 9.92 -5.83 -1.58
C GLU A 46 11.39 -5.66 -1.14
N PRO A 47 11.79 -4.82 -0.16
CA PRO A 47 13.19 -4.73 0.27
C PRO A 47 13.75 -6.04 0.86
N GLU A 48 12.92 -6.91 1.46
CA GLU A 48 13.40 -8.21 1.99
C GLU A 48 13.81 -9.22 0.90
N LYS A 49 13.38 -9.01 -0.36
CA LYS A 49 13.75 -9.90 -1.48
C LYS A 49 14.92 -9.37 -2.32
N HIS A 50 15.23 -8.09 -2.24
CA HIS A 50 16.38 -7.51 -2.95
C HIS A 50 17.70 -7.60 -2.16
N ASP A 51 17.66 -7.83 -0.84
CA ASP A 51 18.87 -8.01 -0.02
C ASP A 51 19.59 -9.36 -0.20
N LYS A 52 19.04 -10.32 -0.95
CA LYS A 52 19.74 -11.57 -1.28
C LYS A 52 20.64 -11.49 -2.52
N SER A 53 20.69 -10.35 -3.20
CA SER A 53 21.55 -10.14 -4.38
C SER A 53 22.58 -9.00 -4.20
N GLY A 54 22.64 -8.37 -3.02
CA GLY A 54 23.70 -7.45 -2.68
C GLY A 54 24.82 -8.21 -1.98
N ASN A 55 25.95 -8.41 -2.65
CA ASN A 55 27.21 -8.76 -2.01
C ASN A 55 27.66 -7.57 -1.14
N GLY A 56 27.03 -7.41 0.01
CA GLY A 56 27.32 -6.41 1.02
C GLY A 56 27.34 -7.12 2.36
N VAL A 57 28.53 -7.29 2.91
CA VAL A 57 28.77 -7.90 4.23
C VAL A 57 27.83 -7.25 5.24
N SER A 58 26.83 -8.01 5.68
CA SER A 58 25.96 -7.62 6.79
C SER A 58 26.80 -7.69 8.07
N ARG A 59 27.53 -6.61 8.36
CA ARG A 59 28.13 -6.38 9.67
C ARG A 59 26.99 -5.98 10.60
N GLY A 60 26.43 -6.97 11.30
CA GLY A 60 25.40 -6.75 12.32
C GLY A 60 25.92 -5.81 13.41
N ALA A 61 25.01 -5.24 14.21
CA ALA A 61 25.32 -4.26 15.26
C ALA A 61 26.43 -4.71 16.25
N ALA A 62 26.70 -6.00 16.36
CA ALA A 62 27.82 -6.56 17.12
C ALA A 62 29.21 -6.14 16.56
N ASP A 63 29.35 -6.01 15.23
CA ASP A 63 30.60 -5.61 14.57
C ASP A 63 30.88 -4.11 14.71
N LEU A 64 29.83 -3.29 14.88
CA LEU A 64 29.96 -1.84 15.14
C LEU A 64 30.37 -1.55 16.59
N MET A 65 30.03 -2.42 17.54
CA MET A 65 30.42 -2.26 18.95
C MET A 65 31.91 -2.56 19.20
N GLN A 66 32.56 -3.38 18.37
CA GLN A 66 33.99 -3.71 18.52
C GLN A 66 34.90 -2.57 18.04
N ALA A 67 34.41 -1.66 17.19
CA ALA A 67 35.19 -0.54 16.65
C ALA A 67 35.26 0.70 17.56
N VAL A 68 34.60 0.67 18.72
CA VAL A 68 34.55 1.81 19.68
C VAL A 68 35.45 1.54 20.90
N GLY A 69 36.19 0.42 20.93
CA GLY A 69 36.91 -0.07 22.10
C GLY A 69 38.43 0.01 22.05
N ASP A 70 39.05 0.63 21.04
CA ASP A 70 40.50 0.86 20.99
C ASP A 70 40.77 2.33 20.63
N ASP A 71 40.93 3.14 21.68
CA ASP A 71 41.72 4.38 21.68
C ASP A 71 42.43 4.48 23.05
#